data_AF-B8MUW1-F1
#
_entry.id   AF-B8MUW1-F1
#
_cell.length_a   1.000
_cell.length_b   1.000
_cell.length_c   1.000
_cell.angle_alpha   90.00
_cell.angle_beta   90.00
_cell.angle_gamma   90.00
#
_symmetry.space_group_name_H-M   'P 1'
#
loop_
_entity.id
_entity.type
_entity.pdbx_description
1 polymer ?
#
loop_
_entity_poly.entity_id
_entity_poly.type
_entity_poly.pdbx_seq_one_letter_code
_entity_poly.pdbx_strand_id
1 'polypeptide(L)'
;MFFQFQSREMELCAQAGDSLENPVDEIPQWTTSRQDREPLTIWYGAFSNSQPTYAPCNSSWEPQAMPANRSLPCDTDDIPIIPSIVLWGPNLVDLPVLQSPDSRFAGCQPSPLLPNDPGCLLPSPLIRSLSPKQGYSEEEWEAMKETLHRLYMKEGKSLDEVIVIMTLVYHFKATPKMYYWRFRKWPDFQKNAVQAQSVTSKGLRQKPEVLRTRRKEKLREISDFEDLLFQRLAGNIAASTSSSSLSIKSTETYRLQEVVLHSVHNFVFGLFETHRWTADQFSIFPPSGSLDLSRMWQQLADQVFGARVLIRKLEMRHAGQTFRNIFHLLERAAFSPDPAMMVKFWRICLYFMDICASMNNYSLLNSFFQHYRSLLLTRYQENYPLVQLLGALAKVENEAMLRTLQIGYLKSIHSLKSFLRGDHAVVLSMWSNYIKHWGFDSLHPTELAASYRVLLTEADFRLGRCSNLSISVLHQFTYSVFYNLHDDAMSFELAIDLLQRSQEVLSSLHPQWQWGLEAQAFAFASKVVALIYGNQGSRVKAQKYYKEAISLFERGDRECRTRALMLANELTHCMTRWHDVDDAKRLHWNQCLVASTLSEQANTGQGTE
;
A
#
# COMPACT_ATOMS: atom_id res chain seq x y z
N MET A 1 -17.17 15.83 14.51
CA MET A 1 -15.79 15.54 14.07
C MET A 1 -14.96 16.82 13.91
N PHE A 2 -15.32 17.74 13.00
CA PHE A 2 -14.66 19.07 12.89
C PHE A 2 -14.70 19.88 14.20
N PHE A 3 -15.84 19.92 14.88
CA PHE A 3 -15.97 20.58 16.19
C PHE A 3 -15.15 19.92 17.31
N GLN A 4 -14.97 18.59 17.30
CA GLN A 4 -14.09 17.90 18.27
C GLN A 4 -12.60 18.13 17.97
N PHE A 5 -12.23 18.32 16.70
CA PHE A 5 -10.87 18.65 16.30
C PHE A 5 -10.51 20.11 16.66
N GLN A 6 -11.39 21.07 16.36
CA GLN A 6 -11.22 22.46 16.78
C GLN A 6 -11.24 22.64 18.30
N SER A 7 -12.06 21.87 19.03
CA SER A 7 -12.09 21.94 20.49
C SER A 7 -10.77 21.46 21.12
N ARG A 8 -10.13 20.43 20.55
CA ARG A 8 -8.79 19.99 20.97
C ARG A 8 -7.67 20.95 20.57
N GLU A 9 -7.80 21.62 19.43
CA GLU A 9 -6.88 22.67 19.00
C GLU A 9 -6.92 23.86 19.97
N MET A 10 -8.11 24.25 20.44
CA MET A 10 -8.25 25.27 21.49
C MET A 10 -7.73 24.81 22.85
N GLU A 11 -7.91 23.55 23.25
CA GLU A 11 -7.35 23.02 24.51
C GLU A 11 -5.81 22.97 24.50
N LEU A 12 -5.20 22.58 23.37
CA LEU A 12 -3.74 22.53 23.23
C LEU A 12 -3.12 23.94 23.15
N CYS A 13 -3.80 24.89 22.50
CA CYS A 13 -3.38 26.29 22.51
C CYS A 13 -3.56 26.96 23.88
N ALA A 14 -4.60 26.59 24.64
CA ALA A 14 -4.82 27.08 26.00
C ALA A 14 -3.75 26.55 26.98
N GLN A 15 -3.38 25.27 26.89
CA GLN A 15 -2.32 24.68 27.72
C GLN A 15 -0.92 25.24 27.43
N ALA A 16 -0.70 25.80 26.24
CA ALA A 16 0.53 26.49 25.88
C ALA A 16 0.57 27.96 26.34
N GLY A 17 -0.56 28.54 26.77
CA GLY A 17 -0.70 29.94 27.17
C GLY A 17 -0.53 30.22 28.67
N ASP A 18 -0.51 29.21 29.53
CA ASP A 18 -0.53 29.36 31.01
C ASP A 18 0.85 29.63 31.65
N SER A 19 1.84 30.08 30.88
CA SER A 19 3.12 30.52 31.45
C SER A 19 3.57 31.88 30.89
N LEU A 20 2.79 32.92 31.16
CA LEU A 20 3.24 34.32 31.23
C LEU A 20 2.21 35.17 31.97
N GLU A 21 2.63 35.76 33.09
CA GLU A 21 1.82 36.72 33.86
C GLU A 21 1.61 38.04 33.09
N ASN A 22 0.39 38.54 33.20
CA ASN A 22 -0.20 39.75 32.60
C ASN A 22 0.34 41.07 33.21
N PRO A 23 0.14 42.26 32.59
CA PRO A 23 -1.11 42.98 32.81
C PRO A 23 -1.73 43.74 31.60
N VAL A 24 -3.04 43.53 31.46
CA VAL A 24 -4.13 44.52 31.31
C VAL A 24 -3.98 45.64 30.25
N ASP A 25 -4.84 45.62 29.22
CA ASP A 25 -5.77 46.72 28.93
C ASP A 25 -6.94 46.32 28.00
N GLU A 26 -8.09 46.88 28.38
CA GLU A 26 -9.44 46.99 27.78
C GLU A 26 -9.79 46.34 26.42
N ILE A 27 -10.87 45.53 26.43
CA ILE A 27 -11.63 45.12 25.23
C ILE A 27 -13.08 45.65 25.36
N PRO A 28 -13.64 46.33 24.34
CA PRO A 28 -15.05 46.69 24.31
C PRO A 28 -15.92 45.53 23.79
N GLN A 29 -17.04 45.30 24.47
CA GLN A 29 -18.10 44.38 24.09
C GLN A 29 -18.71 44.74 22.74
N TRP A 30 -18.87 43.76 21.85
CA TRP A 30 -19.77 43.84 20.71
C TRP A 30 -20.79 42.70 20.75
N THR A 31 -22.05 43.13 20.70
CA THR A 31 -23.29 42.37 20.79
C THR A 31 -23.55 41.47 19.59
N THR A 32 -24.06 40.28 19.86
CA THR A 32 -24.63 39.33 18.88
C THR A 32 -25.92 39.87 18.27
N SER A 33 -25.92 40.13 16.97
CA SER A 33 -27.13 40.33 16.16
C SER A 33 -27.31 39.16 15.20
N ARG A 34 -28.26 38.30 15.54
CA ARG A 34 -28.88 37.30 14.66
C ARG A 34 -29.67 38.05 13.59
N GLN A 35 -29.44 37.73 12.31
CA GLN A 35 -30.42 38.04 11.28
C GLN A 35 -30.51 36.92 10.25
N ASP A 36 -31.74 36.50 10.06
CA ASP A 36 -32.22 35.48 9.14
C ASP A 36 -31.85 35.78 7.69
N ARG A 37 -31.62 34.72 6.88
CA ARG A 37 -32.03 34.69 5.48
C ARG A 37 -32.18 33.27 4.94
N GLU A 38 -33.29 33.14 4.23
CA GLU A 38 -33.95 32.00 3.58
C GLU A 38 -33.20 31.39 2.37
N PRO A 39 -33.68 30.26 1.81
CA PRO A 39 -32.87 29.33 1.02
C PRO A 39 -32.86 29.67 -0.47
N LEU A 40 -31.68 29.52 -1.10
CA LEU A 40 -31.53 29.68 -2.54
C LEU A 40 -31.73 28.36 -3.29
N THR A 41 -32.58 28.47 -4.29
CA THR A 41 -33.15 27.46 -5.15
C THR A 41 -32.16 26.95 -6.20
N ILE A 42 -32.31 25.67 -6.51
CA ILE A 42 -31.66 24.85 -7.52
C ILE A 42 -31.74 25.50 -8.91
N TRP A 43 -30.61 25.60 -9.62
CA TRP A 43 -30.56 25.84 -11.07
C TRP A 43 -29.89 24.65 -11.78
N TYR A 44 -30.65 24.00 -12.67
CA TYR A 44 -30.16 23.02 -13.64
C TYR A 44 -29.78 23.76 -14.93
N GLY A 45 -28.50 23.72 -15.31
CA GLY A 45 -28.01 24.20 -16.60
C GLY A 45 -27.57 23.04 -17.48
N ALA A 46 -28.35 22.75 -18.51
CA ALA A 46 -28.04 21.79 -19.56
C ALA A 46 -26.93 22.33 -20.47
N PHE A 47 -25.90 21.53 -20.76
CA PHE A 47 -24.95 21.81 -21.83
C PHE A 47 -25.01 20.70 -22.89
N SER A 48 -25.33 21.15 -24.11
CA SER A 48 -25.48 20.40 -25.33
C SER A 48 -24.13 20.05 -25.97
N ASN A 49 -24.10 18.86 -26.56
CA ASN A 49 -23.05 18.29 -27.38
C ASN A 49 -22.63 19.20 -28.57
N SER A 50 -21.33 19.37 -28.74
CA SER A 50 -20.73 19.72 -30.04
C SER A 50 -19.51 18.84 -30.29
N GLN A 51 -19.65 17.93 -31.27
CA GLN A 51 -18.55 17.13 -31.82
C GLN A 51 -17.60 18.02 -32.63
N PRO A 52 -16.28 17.72 -32.69
CA PRO A 52 -15.42 18.20 -33.75
C PRO A 52 -15.31 17.18 -34.89
N THR A 53 -15.56 17.67 -36.09
CA THR A 53 -15.33 17.04 -37.40
C THR A 53 -13.84 16.84 -37.68
N TYR A 54 -13.47 15.65 -38.14
CA TYR A 54 -12.14 15.33 -38.69
C TYR A 54 -12.02 15.82 -40.14
N ALA A 55 -10.87 16.40 -40.48
CA ALA A 55 -10.39 16.57 -41.86
C ALA A 55 -8.95 16.01 -41.97
N PRO A 56 -8.58 15.37 -43.10
CA PRO A 56 -7.31 14.64 -43.22
C PRO A 56 -6.20 15.51 -43.81
N CYS A 57 -5.00 15.48 -43.21
CA CYS A 57 -3.79 16.01 -43.82
C CYS A 57 -2.91 14.85 -44.34
N ASN A 58 -2.86 14.73 -45.67
CA ASN A 58 -1.79 14.08 -46.40
C ASN A 58 -0.57 15.00 -46.43
N SER A 59 0.59 14.53 -45.98
CA SER A 59 1.88 14.97 -46.55
C SER A 59 2.98 13.96 -46.26
N SER A 60 3.43 13.34 -47.35
CA SER A 60 4.69 12.61 -47.51
C SER A 60 5.90 13.46 -47.11
N TRP A 61 6.78 12.91 -46.27
CA TRP A 61 8.14 13.43 -46.09
C TRP A 61 9.13 12.26 -45.96
N GLU A 62 10.05 12.18 -46.92
CA GLU A 62 11.26 11.36 -46.88
C GLU A 62 12.29 11.96 -45.88
N PRO A 63 13.12 11.13 -45.23
CA PRO A 63 14.05 11.60 -44.21
C PRO A 63 15.40 12.05 -44.78
N GLN A 64 15.79 13.29 -44.49
CA GLN A 64 17.17 13.74 -44.61
C GLN A 64 17.95 13.44 -43.33
N ALA A 65 19.11 12.81 -43.50
CA ALA A 65 20.10 12.56 -42.47
C ALA A 65 20.70 13.87 -41.94
N MET A 66 20.88 13.96 -40.62
CA MET A 66 21.68 14.99 -39.94
C MET A 66 22.55 14.33 -38.84
N PRO A 67 23.70 14.95 -38.51
CA PRO A 67 24.88 14.24 -38.05
C PRO A 67 25.03 14.12 -36.53
N ALA A 68 25.98 13.25 -36.17
CA ALA A 68 26.40 12.91 -34.83
C ALA A 68 27.06 14.05 -34.02
N ASN A 69 27.11 13.81 -32.71
CA ASN A 69 27.91 14.41 -31.64
C ASN A 69 27.40 15.68 -30.94
N ARG A 70 27.08 15.51 -29.65
CA ARG A 70 27.86 16.10 -28.53
C ARG A 70 27.74 15.21 -27.29
N SER A 71 28.82 14.50 -27.01
CA SER A 71 29.09 13.77 -25.77
C SER A 71 29.40 14.74 -24.62
N LEU A 72 28.79 14.50 -23.46
CA LEU A 72 29.20 15.09 -22.18
C LEU A 72 30.33 14.23 -21.57
N PRO A 73 31.30 14.83 -20.85
CA PRO A 73 32.41 14.09 -20.26
C PRO A 73 31.94 13.31 -19.03
N CYS A 74 32.07 11.99 -19.07
CA CYS A 74 32.05 11.14 -17.89
C CYS A 74 33.49 11.03 -17.37
N ASP A 75 33.82 11.76 -16.32
CA ASP A 75 35.01 11.47 -15.51
C ASP A 75 34.74 10.19 -14.73
N THR A 76 35.31 9.08 -15.21
CA THR A 76 35.41 7.82 -14.49
C THR A 76 36.72 7.83 -13.70
N ASP A 77 36.66 8.29 -12.45
CA ASP A 77 37.71 7.99 -11.47
C ASP A 77 37.45 6.63 -10.82
N ASP A 78 38.53 5.87 -10.72
CA ASP A 78 38.64 4.51 -10.20
C ASP A 78 37.97 4.32 -8.83
N ILE A 79 37.01 3.39 -8.76
CA ILE A 79 36.39 2.95 -7.50
C ILE A 79 37.17 1.73 -6.98
N PRO A 80 37.81 1.79 -5.80
CA PRO A 80 38.39 0.60 -5.19
C PRO A 80 37.28 -0.29 -4.62
N ILE A 81 37.36 -1.58 -4.97
CA ILE A 81 36.56 -2.65 -4.37
C ILE A 81 37.04 -2.85 -2.93
N ILE A 82 36.21 -2.52 -1.93
CA ILE A 82 36.41 -2.89 -0.52
C ILE A 82 35.18 -3.64 -0.02
N PRO A 83 35.32 -4.86 0.54
CA PRO A 83 34.22 -5.57 1.17
C PRO A 83 34.15 -5.24 2.66
N SER A 84 33.03 -4.71 3.13
CA SER A 84 32.57 -4.89 4.52
C SER A 84 31.09 -4.58 4.63
N ILE A 85 30.34 -5.65 4.92
CA ILE A 85 28.90 -5.70 5.13
C ILE A 85 28.58 -5.14 6.50
N VAL A 86 27.76 -4.09 6.55
CA VAL A 86 27.00 -3.73 7.75
C VAL A 86 25.58 -3.37 7.31
N LEU A 87 24.64 -4.27 7.57
CA LEU A 87 23.21 -4.12 7.28
C LEU A 87 22.57 -3.10 8.23
N TRP A 88 22.05 -1.99 7.71
CA TRP A 88 21.17 -1.08 8.46
C TRP A 88 19.99 -0.65 7.59
N GLY A 89 18.81 -1.19 7.89
CA GLY A 89 17.53 -0.70 7.37
C GLY A 89 17.10 0.59 8.08
N PRO A 90 16.24 1.42 7.47
CA PRO A 90 15.72 2.62 8.11
C PRO A 90 14.69 2.27 9.19
N ASN A 91 14.93 2.82 10.39
CA ASN A 91 14.10 2.71 11.59
C ASN A 91 12.61 2.99 11.31
N LEU A 92 11.77 1.99 11.55
CA LEU A 92 10.46 2.23 12.16
C LEU A 92 10.72 2.75 13.57
N VAL A 93 10.25 3.96 13.85
CA VAL A 93 10.19 4.49 15.21
C VAL A 93 9.30 3.57 16.06
N ASP A 94 9.78 3.30 17.27
CA ASP A 94 9.31 2.35 18.26
C ASP A 94 7.78 2.29 18.45
N LEU A 95 7.22 1.08 18.37
CA LEU A 95 5.99 0.73 19.07
C LEU A 95 6.34 0.50 20.55
N PRO A 96 5.49 0.90 21.52
CA PRO A 96 5.81 0.80 22.93
C PRO A 96 5.85 -0.69 23.35
N VAL A 97 7.04 -1.18 23.62
CA VAL A 97 7.25 -2.43 24.37
C VAL A 97 6.93 -2.13 25.83
N LEU A 98 5.95 -2.85 26.38
CA LEU A 98 5.66 -2.90 27.82
C LEU A 98 6.94 -3.29 28.58
N GLN A 99 7.42 -2.38 29.43
CA GLN A 99 8.55 -2.59 30.32
C GLN A 99 8.23 -3.67 31.36
N SER A 100 9.20 -4.55 31.62
CA SER A 100 9.32 -5.30 32.88
C SER A 100 10.82 -5.53 33.18
N PRO A 101 11.25 -5.60 34.46
CA PRO A 101 12.55 -5.09 34.88
C PRO A 101 13.64 -6.16 35.13
N ASP A 102 14.85 -5.63 35.30
CA ASP A 102 16.06 -6.20 35.92
C ASP A 102 16.83 -7.32 35.19
N SER A 103 18.08 -7.01 34.80
CA SER A 103 19.25 -7.50 35.56
C SER A 103 20.59 -7.00 34.98
N ARG A 104 21.48 -6.66 35.92
CA ARG A 104 22.86 -6.19 35.77
C ARG A 104 23.78 -7.38 35.44
N PHE A 105 24.88 -7.19 34.69
CA PHE A 105 26.28 -7.43 35.12
C PHE A 105 27.29 -7.33 33.95
N ALA A 106 28.38 -6.61 34.22
CA ALA A 106 29.77 -6.61 33.68
C ALA A 106 30.15 -7.66 32.61
N GLY A 107 30.92 -7.39 31.55
CA GLY A 107 32.15 -6.59 31.46
C GLY A 107 33.36 -7.53 31.37
N CYS A 108 34.06 -7.59 30.22
CA CYS A 108 35.47 -8.02 30.14
C CYS A 108 36.11 -7.70 28.77
N GLN A 109 37.32 -7.18 28.84
CA GLN A 109 38.25 -6.80 27.78
C GLN A 109 39.13 -7.98 27.30
N PRO A 110 39.93 -7.82 26.23
CA PRO A 110 40.46 -8.91 25.38
C PRO A 110 41.96 -9.21 25.61
N SER A 111 42.43 -10.38 25.16
CA SER A 111 43.83 -10.72 24.73
C SER A 111 43.93 -12.23 24.39
N PRO A 112 45.03 -12.75 23.78
CA PRO A 112 45.60 -12.41 22.48
C PRO A 112 45.88 -13.68 21.61
N LEU A 113 46.46 -13.43 20.42
CA LEU A 113 46.81 -14.32 19.30
C LEU A 113 47.79 -15.48 19.62
N LEU A 114 47.67 -16.60 18.86
CA LEU A 114 48.71 -17.44 18.21
C LEU A 114 48.07 -18.79 17.70
N PRO A 115 48.73 -19.64 16.88
CA PRO A 115 49.09 -19.47 15.47
C PRO A 115 48.52 -20.59 14.55
N ASN A 116 48.75 -20.43 13.24
CA ASN A 116 48.32 -21.28 12.13
C ASN A 116 48.64 -22.78 12.24
N ASP A 117 47.68 -23.63 11.87
CA ASP A 117 47.89 -25.04 11.50
C ASP A 117 47.08 -25.37 10.22
N PRO A 118 47.71 -25.87 9.14
CA PRO A 118 47.04 -26.17 7.88
C PRO A 118 46.70 -27.66 7.78
N GLY A 119 45.41 -28.00 7.89
CA GLY A 119 44.94 -29.33 7.50
C GLY A 119 43.85 -29.91 8.37
N CYS A 120 42.60 -29.52 8.09
CA CYS A 120 41.43 -30.30 8.51
C CYS A 120 40.30 -30.11 7.50
N LEU A 121 40.06 -31.16 6.71
CA LEU A 121 38.86 -31.35 5.91
C LEU A 121 37.66 -31.42 6.86
N LEU A 122 36.95 -30.31 7.01
CA LEU A 122 35.68 -30.28 7.74
C LEU A 122 34.54 -30.76 6.82
N PRO A 123 33.68 -31.67 7.30
CA PRO A 123 32.51 -32.10 6.56
C PRO A 123 31.52 -30.94 6.46
N SER A 124 31.00 -30.73 5.25
CA SER A 124 29.96 -29.73 4.96
C SER A 124 28.82 -29.84 5.99
N PRO A 125 28.31 -28.72 6.54
CA PRO A 125 27.12 -28.77 7.37
C PRO A 125 25.95 -29.12 6.45
N LEU A 126 25.54 -30.39 6.48
CA LEU A 126 24.23 -30.81 6.05
C LEU A 126 23.20 -29.98 6.83
N ILE A 127 22.70 -28.93 6.19
CA ILE A 127 21.43 -28.30 6.55
C ILE A 127 20.39 -29.41 6.39
N ARG A 128 20.17 -30.18 7.46
CA ARG A 128 18.99 -31.02 7.61
C ARG A 128 17.81 -30.06 7.56
N SER A 129 17.18 -29.96 6.39
CA SER A 129 15.84 -29.43 6.26
C SER A 129 14.94 -30.25 7.19
N LEU A 130 14.67 -29.71 8.38
CA LEU A 130 13.59 -30.16 9.23
C LEU A 130 12.30 -29.92 8.44
N SER A 131 11.91 -30.89 7.62
CA SER A 131 10.55 -30.95 7.10
C SER A 131 9.65 -31.26 8.30
N PRO A 132 8.78 -30.33 8.74
CA PRO A 132 7.93 -30.60 9.88
C PRO A 132 6.94 -31.69 9.45
N LYS A 133 7.12 -32.90 9.98
CA LYS A 133 6.04 -33.88 10.09
C LYS A 133 5.05 -33.39 11.15
N GLN A 134 4.33 -32.30 10.89
CA GLN A 134 3.26 -31.82 11.75
C GLN A 134 1.92 -32.17 11.12
N GLY A 135 1.46 -33.39 11.39
CA GLY A 135 0.03 -33.67 11.34
C GLY A 135 -0.61 -33.09 12.60
N TYR A 136 -1.74 -32.39 12.44
CA TYR A 136 -2.57 -31.97 13.58
C TYR A 136 -3.10 -33.18 14.34
N SER A 137 -3.20 -33.07 15.67
CA SER A 137 -3.78 -34.10 16.52
C SER A 137 -5.27 -34.28 16.25
N GLU A 138 -5.83 -35.40 16.69
CA GLU A 138 -7.27 -35.66 16.57
C GLU A 138 -8.08 -34.60 17.35
N GLU A 139 -7.59 -34.18 18.51
CA GLU A 139 -8.19 -33.15 19.36
C GLU A 139 -8.20 -31.77 18.69
N GLU A 140 -7.11 -31.38 18.03
CA GLU A 140 -7.03 -30.12 17.29
C GLU A 140 -8.04 -30.09 16.13
N TRP A 141 -8.20 -31.21 15.43
CA TRP A 141 -9.22 -31.33 14.39
C TRP A 141 -10.65 -31.28 14.95
N GLU A 142 -10.92 -31.98 16.05
CA GLU A 142 -12.25 -31.94 16.69
C GLU A 142 -12.57 -30.52 17.18
N ALA A 143 -11.60 -29.79 17.74
CA ALA A 143 -11.78 -28.39 18.14
C ALA A 143 -12.18 -27.48 16.96
N MET A 144 -11.70 -27.77 15.76
CA MET A 144 -12.03 -27.02 14.54
C MET A 144 -13.25 -27.55 13.77
N LYS A 145 -13.82 -28.69 14.19
CA LYS A 145 -14.88 -29.40 13.46
C LYS A 145 -16.12 -28.54 13.23
N GLU A 146 -16.58 -27.83 14.27
CA GLU A 146 -17.78 -26.99 14.16
C GLU A 146 -17.59 -25.85 13.14
N THR A 147 -16.44 -25.19 13.21
CA THR A 147 -16.04 -24.14 12.26
C THR A 147 -15.98 -24.68 10.84
N LEU A 148 -15.33 -25.82 10.63
CA LEU A 148 -15.23 -26.46 9.32
C LEU A 148 -16.60 -26.89 8.79
N HIS A 149 -17.45 -27.45 9.65
CA HIS A 149 -18.79 -27.87 9.27
C HIS A 149 -19.63 -26.67 8.84
N ARG A 150 -19.56 -25.57 9.60
CA ARG A 150 -20.23 -24.32 9.23
C ARG A 150 -19.74 -23.81 7.88
N LEU A 151 -18.43 -23.64 7.70
CA LEU A 151 -17.86 -23.07 6.47
C LEU A 151 -18.15 -23.95 5.24
N TYR A 152 -17.93 -25.25 5.35
CA TYR A 152 -18.00 -26.18 4.21
C TYR A 152 -19.42 -26.67 3.91
N MET A 153 -20.18 -27.06 4.95
CA MET A 153 -21.51 -27.65 4.81
C MET A 153 -22.62 -26.60 4.87
N LYS A 154 -22.64 -25.76 5.91
CA LYS A 154 -23.74 -24.79 6.10
C LYS A 154 -23.64 -23.59 5.14
N GLU A 155 -22.46 -23.01 4.98
CA GLU A 155 -22.22 -21.87 4.09
C GLU A 155 -21.88 -22.30 2.65
N GLY A 156 -21.66 -23.60 2.42
CA GLY A 156 -21.46 -24.18 1.09
C GLY A 156 -20.14 -23.82 0.41
N LYS A 157 -19.17 -23.23 1.13
CA LYS A 157 -17.88 -22.79 0.58
C LYS A 157 -17.12 -23.93 -0.09
N SER A 158 -16.32 -23.59 -1.11
CA SER A 158 -15.45 -24.57 -1.75
C SER A 158 -14.32 -24.98 -0.80
N LEU A 159 -13.74 -26.18 -0.99
CA LEU A 159 -12.65 -26.64 -0.14
C LEU A 159 -11.45 -25.68 -0.19
N ASP A 160 -11.12 -25.16 -1.38
CA ASP A 160 -10.02 -24.20 -1.54
C ASP A 160 -10.27 -22.91 -0.72
N GLU A 161 -11.50 -22.38 -0.72
CA GLU A 161 -11.85 -21.24 0.12
C GLU A 161 -11.78 -21.57 1.62
N VAL A 162 -12.24 -22.77 2.02
CA VAL A 162 -12.13 -23.23 3.41
C VAL A 162 -10.66 -23.28 3.82
N ILE A 163 -9.78 -23.85 3.01
CA ILE A 163 -8.33 -23.91 3.29
C ILE A 163 -7.76 -22.51 3.48
N VAL A 164 -8.12 -21.57 2.60
CA VAL A 164 -7.66 -20.17 2.69
C VAL A 164 -8.13 -19.52 4.00
N ILE A 165 -9.43 -19.64 4.33
CA ILE A 165 -9.98 -19.08 5.58
C ILE A 165 -9.31 -19.71 6.80
N MET A 166 -9.21 -21.03 6.82
CA MET A 166 -8.61 -21.76 7.93
C MET A 166 -7.14 -21.39 8.13
N THR A 167 -6.40 -21.18 7.05
CA THR A 167 -4.98 -20.77 7.14
C THR A 167 -4.85 -19.32 7.61
N LEU A 168 -5.60 -18.39 7.01
CA LEU A 168 -5.45 -16.95 7.25
C LEU A 168 -6.07 -16.48 8.57
N VAL A 169 -7.26 -16.98 8.91
CA VAL A 169 -8.05 -16.52 10.06
C VAL A 169 -7.81 -17.41 11.27
N TYR A 170 -7.88 -18.73 11.08
CA TYR A 170 -7.81 -19.69 12.18
C TYR A 170 -6.41 -20.28 12.40
N HIS A 171 -5.44 -19.91 11.57
CA HIS A 171 -4.05 -20.36 11.67
C HIS A 171 -3.90 -21.89 11.59
N PHE A 172 -4.85 -22.54 10.92
CA PHE A 172 -4.94 -23.98 10.75
C PHE A 172 -4.54 -24.35 9.32
N LYS A 173 -3.25 -24.61 9.12
CA LYS A 173 -2.59 -24.90 7.85
C LYS A 173 -2.55 -26.41 7.57
N ALA A 174 -3.60 -26.94 6.95
CA ALA A 174 -3.66 -28.32 6.50
C ALA A 174 -3.71 -28.44 4.96
N THR A 175 -3.18 -29.54 4.43
CA THR A 175 -3.21 -29.81 2.98
C THR A 175 -4.61 -30.23 2.52
N PRO A 176 -4.97 -30.05 1.23
CA PRO A 176 -6.26 -30.53 0.71
C PRO A 176 -6.51 -32.01 1.00
N LYS A 177 -5.48 -32.86 0.87
CA LYS A 177 -5.56 -34.30 1.16
C LYS A 177 -5.94 -34.58 2.63
N MET A 178 -5.39 -33.80 3.57
CA MET A 178 -5.72 -33.93 4.99
C MET A 178 -7.18 -33.58 5.27
N TYR A 179 -7.69 -32.49 4.68
CA TYR A 179 -9.11 -32.14 4.78
C TYR A 179 -10.01 -33.23 4.21
N TYR A 180 -9.71 -33.76 3.01
CA TYR A 180 -10.50 -34.85 2.43
C TYR A 180 -10.52 -36.10 3.32
N TRP A 181 -9.36 -36.48 3.86
CA TRP A 181 -9.27 -37.62 4.76
C TRP A 181 -10.07 -37.38 6.05
N ARG A 182 -10.01 -36.16 6.59
CA ARG A 182 -10.78 -35.77 7.78
C ARG A 182 -12.28 -35.77 7.53
N PHE A 183 -12.73 -35.14 6.45
CA PHE A 183 -14.15 -35.06 6.09
C PHE A 183 -14.76 -36.44 5.82
N ARG A 184 -13.96 -37.43 5.39
CA ARG A 184 -14.43 -38.83 5.27
C ARG A 184 -14.68 -39.50 6.62
N LYS A 185 -13.94 -39.12 7.66
CA LYS A 185 -14.15 -39.65 9.03
C LYS A 185 -15.40 -39.07 9.69
N TRP A 186 -15.78 -37.84 9.33
CA TRP A 186 -16.95 -37.18 9.90
C TRP A 186 -18.21 -37.45 9.07
N PRO A 187 -19.20 -38.21 9.60
CA PRO A 187 -20.39 -38.59 8.83
C PRO A 187 -21.19 -37.36 8.35
N ASP A 188 -21.17 -36.27 9.12
CA ASP A 188 -21.94 -35.05 8.83
C ASP A 188 -21.38 -34.22 7.65
N PHE A 189 -20.20 -34.57 7.12
CA PHE A 189 -19.55 -33.83 6.01
C PHE A 189 -19.88 -34.41 4.61
N GLN A 190 -20.82 -35.34 4.52
CA GLN A 190 -21.23 -35.96 3.26
C GLN A 190 -22.19 -35.05 2.46
N LYS A 191 -21.62 -34.13 1.65
CA LYS A 191 -22.33 -33.12 0.83
C LYS A 191 -23.41 -33.68 -0.12
N ASN A 192 -23.37 -34.99 -0.42
CA ASN A 192 -24.26 -35.65 -1.39
C ASN A 192 -25.22 -36.71 -0.78
N ALA A 193 -25.16 -36.98 0.53
CA ALA A 193 -26.05 -38.00 1.11
C ALA A 193 -27.51 -37.54 1.17
N VAL A 194 -27.76 -36.23 1.32
CA VAL A 194 -29.11 -35.68 1.54
C VAL A 194 -29.90 -35.47 0.23
N GLN A 195 -29.25 -35.25 -0.92
CA GLN A 195 -29.97 -35.12 -2.20
C GLN A 195 -30.47 -36.45 -2.78
N ALA A 196 -29.88 -37.58 -2.40
CA ALA A 196 -30.28 -38.89 -2.89
C ALA A 196 -31.60 -39.40 -2.26
N GLN A 197 -32.05 -38.85 -1.14
CA GLN A 197 -33.26 -39.32 -0.43
C GLN A 197 -34.53 -38.51 -0.72
N SER A 198 -34.47 -37.41 -1.50
CA SER A 198 -35.65 -36.55 -1.77
C SER A 198 -36.22 -36.61 -3.20
N VAL A 199 -35.73 -37.51 -4.07
CA VAL A 199 -36.22 -37.61 -5.46
C VAL A 199 -36.70 -39.02 -5.79
N THR A 200 -37.79 -39.43 -5.15
CA THR A 200 -38.68 -40.50 -5.64
C THR A 200 -39.92 -39.91 -6.34
N SER A 201 -39.84 -38.67 -6.82
CA SER A 201 -40.88 -38.02 -7.62
C SER A 201 -40.47 -38.04 -9.09
N LYS A 202 -41.02 -39.02 -9.83
CA LYS A 202 -40.92 -39.11 -11.29
C LYS A 202 -41.44 -37.82 -11.93
N GLY A 203 -40.54 -36.97 -12.41
CA GLY A 203 -40.90 -35.78 -13.18
C GLY A 203 -39.70 -35.35 -14.03
N LEU A 204 -39.89 -35.34 -15.35
CA LEU A 204 -38.94 -34.91 -16.39
C LEU A 204 -38.23 -33.60 -16.01
N ARG A 205 -37.03 -33.71 -15.42
CA ARG A 205 -36.15 -32.56 -15.20
C ARG A 205 -35.17 -32.47 -16.34
N GLN A 206 -35.43 -31.53 -17.24
CA GLN A 206 -34.45 -31.07 -18.22
C GLN A 206 -33.19 -30.63 -17.46
N LYS A 207 -32.08 -31.30 -17.77
CA LYS A 207 -30.74 -30.95 -17.27
C LYS A 207 -30.49 -29.48 -17.65
N PRO A 208 -30.25 -28.57 -16.69
CA PRO A 208 -29.67 -27.29 -17.03
C PRO A 208 -28.28 -27.61 -17.56
N GLU A 209 -28.06 -27.35 -18.84
CA GLU A 209 -26.77 -27.41 -19.48
C GLU A 209 -25.92 -26.27 -18.91
N VAL A 210 -25.37 -26.50 -17.72
CA VAL A 210 -24.37 -25.64 -17.12
C VAL A 210 -23.14 -25.78 -18.00
N LEU A 211 -23.02 -24.86 -18.96
CA LEU A 211 -21.81 -24.54 -19.68
C LEU A 211 -20.70 -24.22 -18.65
N ARG A 212 -20.10 -25.25 -18.08
CA ARG A 212 -18.83 -25.17 -17.38
C ARG A 212 -17.81 -24.79 -18.45
N THR A 213 -17.66 -23.49 -18.62
CA THR A 213 -16.69 -22.84 -19.50
C THR A 213 -15.32 -23.49 -19.30
N ARG A 214 -14.84 -24.12 -20.38
CA ARG A 214 -13.51 -24.71 -20.59
C ARG A 214 -12.33 -23.73 -20.41
N ARG A 215 -12.60 -22.52 -19.90
CA ARG A 215 -11.64 -21.40 -19.73
C ARG A 215 -10.69 -21.60 -18.54
N LYS A 216 -11.00 -22.52 -17.61
CA LYS A 216 -10.20 -22.73 -16.38
C LYS A 216 -8.91 -23.53 -16.58
N GLU A 217 -8.75 -24.26 -17.68
CA GLU A 217 -7.62 -25.20 -17.83
C GLU A 217 -6.38 -24.53 -18.46
N LYS A 218 -6.57 -23.50 -19.31
CA LYS A 218 -5.46 -22.81 -20.00
C LYS A 218 -4.77 -21.71 -19.17
N LEU A 219 -5.31 -21.35 -17.99
CA LEU A 219 -4.68 -20.38 -17.07
C LEU A 219 -3.78 -21.04 -16.00
N ARG A 220 -3.71 -22.38 -15.93
CA ARG A 220 -2.95 -23.09 -14.88
C ARG A 220 -1.45 -23.21 -15.13
N GLU A 221 -0.94 -22.81 -16.29
CA GLU A 221 0.52 -22.72 -16.53
C GLU A 221 1.16 -21.46 -15.89
N ILE A 222 0.38 -20.63 -15.20
CA ILE A 222 0.84 -19.36 -14.65
C ILE A 222 1.47 -19.56 -13.26
N SER A 223 2.79 -19.52 -13.23
CA SER A 223 3.69 -19.24 -12.10
C SER A 223 3.30 -19.83 -10.73
N ASP A 224 3.77 -21.06 -10.47
CA ASP A 224 3.73 -21.74 -9.16
C ASP A 224 4.28 -20.86 -8.02
N PHE A 225 5.17 -19.93 -8.34
CA PHE A 225 5.83 -19.03 -7.40
C PHE A 225 4.83 -18.26 -6.51
N GLU A 226 3.80 -17.65 -7.09
CA GLU A 226 2.92 -16.79 -6.33
C GLU A 226 1.95 -17.55 -5.43
N ASP A 227 1.56 -18.76 -5.82
CA ASP A 227 0.75 -19.62 -4.96
C ASP A 227 1.58 -20.10 -3.78
N LEU A 228 2.86 -20.42 -3.99
CA LEU A 228 3.83 -20.69 -2.92
C LEU A 228 4.02 -19.47 -2.01
N LEU A 229 4.15 -18.28 -2.58
CA LEU A 229 4.28 -17.03 -1.83
C LEU A 229 3.06 -16.78 -0.96
N PHE A 230 1.85 -16.94 -1.52
CA PHE A 230 0.60 -16.83 -0.77
C PHE A 230 0.53 -17.85 0.36
N GLN A 231 0.78 -19.14 0.08
CA GLN A 231 0.73 -20.20 1.10
C GLN A 231 1.75 -20.00 2.22
N ARG A 232 2.92 -19.45 1.88
CA ARG A 232 3.97 -19.14 2.85
C ARG A 232 3.59 -17.96 3.73
N LEU A 233 3.18 -16.84 3.13
CA LEU A 233 2.78 -15.65 3.87
C LEU A 233 1.55 -15.92 4.74
N ALA A 234 0.60 -16.71 4.23
CA ALA A 234 -0.52 -17.21 5.02
C ALA A 234 -0.04 -18.06 6.23
N GLY A 235 0.99 -18.89 6.02
CA GLY A 235 1.64 -19.65 7.09
C GLY A 235 2.39 -18.78 8.10
N ASN A 236 3.04 -17.69 7.67
CA ASN A 236 3.73 -16.77 8.56
C ASN A 236 2.73 -16.02 9.45
N ILE A 237 1.60 -15.57 8.88
CA ILE A 237 0.49 -14.99 9.65
C ILE A 237 0.04 -15.97 10.75
N ALA A 238 -0.06 -17.26 10.42
CA ALA A 238 -0.37 -18.29 11.42
C ALA A 238 0.69 -18.37 12.52
N ALA A 239 1.97 -18.51 12.14
CA ALA A 239 3.08 -18.69 13.08
C ALA A 239 3.27 -17.51 14.05
N SER A 240 3.18 -16.26 13.57
CA SER A 240 3.33 -15.07 14.42
C SER A 240 2.25 -14.95 15.51
N THR A 241 1.14 -15.69 15.38
CA THR A 241 0.07 -15.70 16.39
C THR A 241 0.38 -16.62 17.54
N SER A 242 1.00 -17.76 17.25
CA SER A 242 1.17 -18.84 18.20
C SER A 242 2.15 -18.46 19.32
N SER A 243 3.01 -17.47 19.08
CA SER A 243 4.00 -16.97 20.03
C SER A 243 3.48 -15.91 20.99
N SER A 244 2.44 -15.16 20.61
CA SER A 244 1.75 -14.27 21.54
C SER A 244 0.80 -15.13 22.36
N SER A 245 0.96 -15.12 23.69
CA SER A 245 0.21 -15.98 24.61
C SER A 245 -1.27 -16.08 24.22
N LEU A 246 -1.83 -17.29 24.37
CA LEU A 246 -3.22 -17.72 24.14
C LEU A 246 -4.28 -16.93 24.95
N SER A 247 -4.18 -15.60 25.01
CA SER A 247 -5.31 -14.74 25.27
C SER A 247 -6.36 -15.11 24.23
N ILE A 248 -7.44 -15.72 24.71
CA ILE A 248 -8.56 -16.23 23.94
C ILE A 248 -9.06 -15.08 23.07
N LYS A 249 -8.61 -15.03 21.81
CA LYS A 249 -9.08 -14.03 20.86
C LYS A 249 -10.59 -14.22 20.75
N SER A 250 -11.33 -13.12 20.87
CA SER A 250 -12.78 -13.16 20.74
C SER A 250 -13.17 -13.86 19.45
N THR A 251 -14.05 -14.88 19.56
CA THR A 251 -14.64 -15.58 18.40
C THR A 251 -15.20 -14.59 17.38
N GLU A 252 -15.64 -13.41 17.82
CA GLU A 252 -16.13 -12.33 16.97
C GLU A 252 -15.06 -11.79 16.02
N THR A 253 -13.82 -11.58 16.48
CA THR A 253 -12.73 -11.06 15.64
C THR A 253 -12.46 -11.97 14.44
N TYR A 254 -12.49 -13.29 14.65
CA TYR A 254 -12.37 -14.24 13.55
C TYR A 254 -13.55 -14.16 12.58
N ARG A 255 -14.78 -13.98 13.08
CA ARG A 255 -15.95 -13.78 12.20
C ARG A 255 -15.84 -12.50 11.38
N LEU A 256 -15.38 -11.40 11.98
CA LEU A 256 -15.15 -10.15 11.25
C LEU A 256 -14.08 -10.34 10.16
N GLN A 257 -13.00 -11.06 10.45
CA GLN A 257 -11.98 -11.40 9.44
C GLN A 257 -12.51 -12.29 8.31
N GLU A 258 -13.40 -13.25 8.61
CA GLU A 258 -14.09 -14.03 7.57
C GLU A 258 -14.95 -13.14 6.67
N VAL A 259 -15.69 -12.19 7.25
CA VAL A 259 -16.49 -11.22 6.49
C VAL A 259 -15.59 -10.36 5.60
N VAL A 260 -14.44 -9.90 6.10
CA VAL A 260 -13.44 -9.19 5.30
C VAL A 260 -12.98 -10.03 4.11
N LEU A 261 -12.57 -11.29 4.34
CA LEU A 261 -12.12 -12.19 3.27
C LEU A 261 -13.18 -12.43 2.20
N HIS A 262 -14.42 -12.68 2.62
CA HIS A 262 -15.54 -12.95 1.72
C HIS A 262 -15.93 -11.70 0.93
N SER A 263 -15.99 -10.54 1.60
CA SER A 263 -16.34 -9.26 0.99
C SER A 263 -15.32 -8.84 -0.08
N VAL A 264 -14.03 -9.00 0.21
CA VAL A 264 -12.95 -8.73 -0.76
C VAL A 264 -13.08 -9.64 -1.97
N HIS A 265 -13.30 -10.94 -1.76
CA HIS A 265 -13.47 -11.89 -2.85
C HIS A 265 -14.65 -11.51 -3.75
N ASN A 266 -15.83 -11.31 -3.15
CA ASN A 266 -17.05 -11.02 -3.88
C ASN A 266 -16.98 -9.68 -4.61
N PHE A 267 -16.32 -8.67 -4.02
CA PHE A 267 -16.11 -7.39 -4.69
C PHE A 267 -15.26 -7.56 -5.96
N VAL A 268 -14.08 -8.18 -5.83
CA VAL A 268 -13.18 -8.41 -6.97
C VAL A 268 -13.85 -9.29 -8.03
N PHE A 269 -14.49 -10.38 -7.61
CA PHE A 269 -15.22 -11.25 -8.53
C PHE A 269 -16.35 -10.49 -9.24
N GLY A 270 -17.12 -9.68 -8.51
CA GLY A 270 -18.17 -8.82 -9.06
C GLY A 270 -17.65 -7.82 -10.09
N LEU A 271 -16.45 -7.26 -9.91
CA LEU A 271 -15.83 -6.36 -10.90
C LEU A 271 -15.64 -7.07 -12.25
N PHE A 272 -14.96 -8.21 -12.28
CA PHE A 272 -14.61 -8.86 -13.55
C PHE A 272 -15.78 -9.65 -14.17
N GLU A 273 -16.57 -10.34 -13.36
CA GLU A 273 -17.65 -11.20 -13.86
C GLU A 273 -18.94 -10.45 -14.13
N THR A 274 -19.32 -9.53 -13.24
CA THR A 274 -20.58 -8.78 -13.36
C THR A 274 -20.37 -7.46 -14.11
N HIS A 275 -19.34 -6.69 -13.73
CA HIS A 275 -19.08 -5.37 -14.33
C HIS A 275 -18.15 -5.43 -15.55
N ARG A 276 -17.72 -6.63 -15.98
CA ARG A 276 -16.97 -6.84 -17.24
C ARG A 276 -15.69 -6.01 -17.36
N TRP A 277 -15.02 -5.75 -16.24
CA TRP A 277 -13.66 -5.21 -16.28
C TRP A 277 -12.75 -6.16 -17.06
N THR A 278 -11.81 -5.60 -17.82
CA THR A 278 -10.82 -6.37 -18.59
C THR A 278 -9.42 -5.88 -18.25
N ALA A 279 -8.39 -6.63 -18.63
CA ALA A 279 -7.01 -6.23 -18.40
C ALA A 279 -6.11 -6.73 -19.52
N ASP A 280 -5.03 -6.00 -19.77
CA ASP A 280 -3.87 -6.50 -20.51
C ASP A 280 -2.77 -6.91 -19.51
N GLN A 281 -1.49 -6.86 -19.90
CA GLN A 281 -0.38 -7.20 -19.02
C GLN A 281 -0.02 -6.09 -18.02
N PHE A 282 -0.44 -4.86 -18.31
CA PHE A 282 0.02 -3.65 -17.64
C PHE A 282 -1.10 -2.86 -16.97
N SER A 283 -2.29 -2.88 -17.56
CA SER A 283 -3.41 -1.99 -17.24
C SER A 283 -4.72 -2.77 -17.13
N ILE A 284 -5.62 -2.25 -16.30
CA ILE A 284 -6.98 -2.74 -16.15
C ILE A 284 -7.90 -1.70 -16.79
N PHE A 285 -8.77 -2.12 -17.71
CA PHE A 285 -9.63 -1.25 -18.48
C PHE A 285 -11.08 -1.33 -18.00
N PRO A 286 -11.76 -0.18 -17.83
CA PRO A 286 -13.17 -0.15 -17.51
C PRO A 286 -14.01 -0.72 -18.67
N PRO A 287 -15.19 -1.29 -18.38
CA PRO A 287 -16.14 -1.63 -19.43
C PRO A 287 -16.59 -0.36 -20.18
N SER A 288 -17.03 -0.51 -21.43
CA SER A 288 -17.49 0.61 -22.25
C SER A 288 -18.56 1.44 -21.53
N GLY A 289 -18.36 2.76 -21.47
CA GLY A 289 -19.27 3.70 -20.81
C GLY A 289 -19.05 3.88 -19.31
N SER A 290 -18.12 3.13 -18.69
CA SER A 290 -17.70 3.38 -17.31
C SER A 290 -16.48 4.31 -17.22
N LEU A 291 -16.40 5.06 -16.13
CA LEU A 291 -15.28 5.96 -15.85
C LEU A 291 -14.11 5.18 -15.23
N ASP A 292 -12.90 5.44 -15.71
CA ASP A 292 -11.67 5.02 -15.03
C ASP A 292 -11.38 5.95 -13.85
N LEU A 293 -11.47 5.43 -12.62
CA LEU A 293 -11.19 6.17 -11.41
C LEU A 293 -9.83 5.83 -10.81
N SER A 294 -8.96 5.13 -11.54
CA SER A 294 -7.62 4.73 -11.07
C SER A 294 -6.79 5.94 -10.60
N ARG A 295 -6.82 7.04 -11.35
CA ARG A 295 -6.15 8.30 -10.98
C ARG A 295 -6.73 8.90 -9.71
N MET A 296 -8.05 8.85 -9.51
CA MET A 296 -8.70 9.41 -8.33
C MET A 296 -8.35 8.61 -7.07
N TRP A 297 -8.33 7.27 -7.16
CA TRP A 297 -7.90 6.41 -6.06
C TRP A 297 -6.41 6.58 -5.73
N GLN A 298 -5.56 6.82 -6.74
CA GLN A 298 -4.16 7.16 -6.53
C GLN A 298 -4.03 8.52 -5.81
N GLN A 299 -4.75 9.55 -6.27
CA GLN A 299 -4.78 10.87 -5.63
C GLN A 299 -5.26 10.79 -4.18
N LEU A 300 -6.31 10.02 -3.90
CA LEU A 300 -6.79 9.79 -2.54
C LEU A 300 -5.68 9.19 -1.66
N ALA A 301 -4.99 8.17 -2.15
CA ALA A 301 -3.88 7.56 -1.42
C ALA A 301 -2.70 8.53 -1.21
N ASP A 302 -2.42 9.38 -2.18
CA ASP A 302 -1.38 10.41 -2.08
C ASP A 302 -1.75 11.50 -1.06
N GLN A 303 -2.99 11.96 -1.05
CA GLN A 303 -3.46 12.93 -0.05
C GLN A 303 -3.41 12.35 1.37
N VAL A 304 -3.79 11.09 1.58
CA VAL A 304 -3.68 10.44 2.90
C VAL A 304 -2.21 10.33 3.33
N PHE A 305 -1.30 10.04 2.40
CA PHE A 305 0.14 10.09 2.69
C PHE A 305 0.60 11.52 3.03
N GLY A 306 0.15 12.53 2.28
CA GLY A 306 0.44 13.93 2.55
C GLY A 306 -0.03 14.36 3.94
N ALA A 307 -1.24 13.97 4.35
CA ALA A 307 -1.76 14.21 5.70
C ALA A 307 -0.85 13.59 6.78
N ARG A 308 -0.37 12.35 6.56
CA ARG A 308 0.59 11.69 7.45
C ARG A 308 1.90 12.48 7.59
N VAL A 309 2.43 13.02 6.49
CA VAL A 309 3.64 13.87 6.52
C VAL A 309 3.39 15.13 7.34
N LEU A 310 2.29 15.83 7.07
CA LEU A 310 1.94 17.09 7.73
C LEU A 310 1.74 16.91 9.25
N ILE A 311 1.05 15.84 9.67
CA ILE A 311 0.84 15.54 11.10
C ILE A 311 2.15 15.28 11.82
N ARG A 312 3.06 14.52 11.21
CA ARG A 312 4.41 14.28 11.78
C ARG A 312 5.25 15.55 11.89
N LYS A 313 4.91 16.55 11.09
CA LYS A 313 5.53 17.89 11.11
C LYS A 313 4.77 18.90 11.97
N LEU A 314 3.72 18.47 12.66
CA LEU A 314 2.86 19.32 13.49
C LEU A 314 2.15 20.43 12.68
N GLU A 315 2.04 20.27 11.36
CA GLU A 315 1.34 21.19 10.45
C GLU A 315 -0.17 20.92 10.45
N MET A 316 -0.80 21.05 11.62
CA MET A 316 -2.17 20.58 11.88
C MET A 316 -3.22 21.28 11.01
N ARG A 317 -3.06 22.59 10.76
CA ARG A 317 -3.95 23.36 9.87
C ARG A 317 -3.96 22.78 8.45
N HIS A 318 -2.78 22.49 7.91
CA HIS A 318 -2.62 21.92 6.58
C HIS A 318 -3.12 20.48 6.53
N ALA A 319 -2.83 19.68 7.55
CA ALA A 319 -3.37 18.34 7.68
C ALA A 319 -4.91 18.33 7.68
N GLY A 320 -5.54 19.26 8.41
CA GLY A 320 -6.99 19.45 8.43
C GLY A 320 -7.57 19.75 7.05
N GLN A 321 -6.96 20.65 6.28
CA GLN A 321 -7.38 20.90 4.90
C GLN A 321 -7.17 19.68 4.00
N THR A 322 -6.07 18.93 4.17
CA THR A 322 -5.85 17.69 3.42
C THR A 322 -6.92 16.65 3.73
N PHE A 323 -7.36 16.51 4.99
CA PHE A 323 -8.49 15.62 5.33
C PHE A 323 -9.79 16.02 4.63
N ARG A 324 -10.11 17.32 4.55
CA ARG A 324 -11.28 17.78 3.78
C ARG A 324 -11.21 17.32 2.32
N ASN A 325 -10.05 17.47 1.70
CA ASN A 325 -9.82 17.03 0.32
C ASN A 325 -9.94 15.50 0.19
N ILE A 326 -9.42 14.73 1.15
CA ILE A 326 -9.53 13.27 1.20
C ILE A 326 -11.00 12.84 1.21
N PHE A 327 -11.83 13.40 2.09
CA PHE A 327 -13.24 13.04 2.16
C PHE A 327 -14.01 13.46 0.91
N HIS A 328 -13.72 14.63 0.34
CA HIS A 328 -14.33 15.06 -0.92
C HIS A 328 -13.96 14.15 -2.10
N LEU A 329 -12.69 13.74 -2.20
CA LEU A 329 -12.25 12.77 -3.22
C LEU A 329 -12.91 11.40 -3.01
N LEU A 330 -13.08 10.98 -1.75
CA LEU A 330 -13.76 9.73 -1.41
C LEU A 330 -15.24 9.76 -1.82
N GLU A 331 -15.96 10.85 -1.55
CA GLU A 331 -17.36 11.03 -1.96
C GLU A 331 -17.54 10.87 -3.47
N ARG A 332 -16.61 11.40 -4.25
CA ARG A 332 -16.61 11.29 -5.72
C ARG A 332 -16.26 9.88 -6.20
N ALA A 333 -15.34 9.20 -5.51
CA ALA A 333 -14.88 7.87 -5.90
C ALA A 333 -15.79 6.73 -5.42
N ALA A 334 -16.51 6.92 -4.31
CA ALA A 334 -17.19 5.86 -3.56
C ALA A 334 -18.22 5.08 -4.39
N PHE A 335 -18.89 5.74 -5.33
CA PHE A 335 -20.05 5.16 -6.00
C PHE A 335 -19.73 4.30 -7.22
N SER A 336 -18.51 4.37 -7.77
CA SER A 336 -18.15 3.57 -8.94
C SER A 336 -17.28 2.37 -8.52
N PRO A 337 -17.69 1.14 -8.85
CA PRO A 337 -16.89 -0.04 -8.56
C PRO A 337 -15.66 -0.05 -9.47
N ASP A 338 -14.49 0.20 -8.89
CA ASP A 338 -13.20 0.30 -9.60
C ASP A 338 -12.15 -0.63 -8.95
N PRO A 339 -11.41 -1.45 -9.72
CA PRO A 339 -10.34 -2.31 -9.21
C PRO A 339 -9.24 -1.56 -8.47
N ALA A 340 -8.89 -0.34 -8.89
CA ALA A 340 -7.87 0.48 -8.27
C ALA A 340 -8.24 0.84 -6.83
N MET A 341 -9.54 0.87 -6.49
CA MET A 341 -9.97 0.99 -5.10
C MET A 341 -9.31 -0.08 -4.24
N MET A 342 -9.42 -1.36 -4.62
CA MET A 342 -8.88 -2.45 -3.81
C MET A 342 -7.35 -2.48 -3.80
N VAL A 343 -6.71 -1.97 -4.85
CA VAL A 343 -5.25 -1.83 -4.94
C VAL A 343 -4.75 -0.76 -3.95
N LYS A 344 -5.46 0.36 -3.80
CA LYS A 344 -5.01 1.52 -3.00
C LYS A 344 -5.58 1.53 -1.59
N PHE A 345 -6.74 0.91 -1.35
CA PHE A 345 -7.48 0.92 -0.10
C PHE A 345 -6.62 0.48 1.10
N TRP A 346 -5.92 -0.65 0.98
CA TRP A 346 -5.10 -1.17 2.09
C TRP A 346 -3.98 -0.21 2.49
N ARG A 347 -3.35 0.43 1.49
CA ARG A 347 -2.31 1.43 1.72
C ARG A 347 -2.88 2.68 2.38
N ILE A 348 -4.06 3.13 1.98
CA ILE A 348 -4.80 4.20 2.65
C ILE A 348 -5.05 3.85 4.12
N CYS A 349 -5.53 2.63 4.41
CA CYS A 349 -5.75 2.17 5.78
C CYS A 349 -4.45 2.16 6.61
N LEU A 350 -3.33 1.70 6.04
CA LEU A 350 -2.04 1.72 6.71
C LEU A 350 -1.55 3.15 7.01
N TYR A 351 -1.76 4.10 6.09
CA TYR A 351 -1.43 5.49 6.35
C TYR A 351 -2.31 6.11 7.44
N PHE A 352 -3.60 5.79 7.46
CA PHE A 352 -4.47 6.18 8.57
C PHE A 352 -4.06 5.53 9.88
N MET A 353 -3.64 4.26 9.90
CA MET A 353 -3.10 3.62 11.11
C MET A 353 -1.88 4.38 11.64
N ASP A 354 -0.95 4.76 10.77
CA ASP A 354 0.23 5.55 11.16
C ASP A 354 -0.14 6.94 11.70
N ILE A 355 -1.15 7.58 11.09
CA ILE A 355 -1.71 8.84 11.59
C ILE A 355 -2.33 8.64 12.98
N CYS A 356 -3.15 7.60 13.15
CA CYS A 356 -3.80 7.27 14.41
C CYS A 356 -2.77 7.04 15.51
N ALA A 357 -1.69 6.30 15.22
CA ALA A 357 -0.58 6.08 16.14
C ALA A 357 0.12 7.40 16.50
N SER A 358 0.41 8.25 15.50
CA SER A 358 1.07 9.55 15.71
C SER A 358 0.22 10.51 16.57
N MET A 359 -1.11 10.41 16.48
CA MET A 359 -2.06 11.25 17.21
C MET A 359 -2.59 10.60 18.50
N ASN A 360 -2.21 9.34 18.77
CA ASN A 360 -2.84 8.49 19.78
C ASN A 360 -4.38 8.48 19.70
N ASN A 361 -4.93 8.40 18.48
CA ASN A 361 -6.37 8.45 18.24
C ASN A 361 -6.81 7.47 17.15
N TYR A 362 -7.14 6.24 17.54
CA TYR A 362 -7.62 5.18 16.63
C TYR A 362 -9.06 5.38 16.14
N SER A 363 -9.83 6.32 16.71
CA SER A 363 -11.20 6.58 16.26
C SER A 363 -11.26 7.19 14.85
N LEU A 364 -10.16 7.79 14.37
CA LEU A 364 -10.08 8.39 13.04
C LEU A 364 -10.23 7.35 11.93
N LEU A 365 -9.54 6.21 12.03
CA LEU A 365 -9.65 5.12 11.06
C LEU A 365 -11.05 4.51 11.06
N ASN A 366 -11.63 4.29 12.25
CA ASN A 366 -13.02 3.82 12.36
C ASN A 366 -14.00 4.83 11.74
N SER A 367 -13.80 6.12 11.97
CA SER A 367 -14.60 7.19 11.37
C SER A 367 -14.52 7.20 9.85
N PHE A 368 -13.32 6.98 9.29
CA PHE A 368 -13.14 6.82 7.85
C PHE A 368 -13.95 5.63 7.32
N PHE A 369 -13.90 4.46 7.97
CA PHE A 369 -14.69 3.29 7.57
C PHE A 369 -16.20 3.54 7.65
N GLN A 370 -16.67 4.15 8.73
CA GLN A 370 -18.09 4.43 8.93
C GLN A 370 -18.61 5.44 7.91
N HIS A 371 -17.86 6.50 7.63
CA HIS A 371 -18.24 7.49 6.62
C HIS A 371 -18.24 6.88 5.21
N TYR A 372 -17.23 6.09 4.85
CA TYR A 372 -17.24 5.42 3.54
C TYR A 372 -18.42 4.45 3.43
N ARG A 373 -18.71 3.69 4.51
CA ARG A 373 -19.88 2.81 4.56
C ARG A 373 -21.19 3.57 4.41
N SER A 374 -21.34 4.72 5.08
CA SER A 374 -22.58 5.52 5.00
C SER A 374 -22.79 6.07 3.60
N LEU A 375 -21.72 6.51 2.92
CA LEU A 375 -21.79 6.90 1.51
C LEU A 375 -22.31 5.75 0.65
N LEU A 376 -21.72 4.56 0.76
CA LEU A 376 -22.16 3.41 -0.04
C LEU A 376 -23.61 3.01 0.23
N LEU A 377 -24.08 3.08 1.48
CA LEU A 377 -25.46 2.75 1.85
C LEU A 377 -26.51 3.69 1.22
N THR A 378 -26.12 4.87 0.74
CA THR A 378 -27.04 5.75 0.00
C THR A 378 -27.41 5.20 -1.37
N ARG A 379 -26.61 4.30 -1.93
CA ARG A 379 -26.78 3.75 -3.29
C ARG A 379 -26.89 2.23 -3.33
N TYR A 380 -26.28 1.55 -2.38
CA TYR A 380 -26.16 0.10 -2.34
C TYR A 380 -26.82 -0.48 -1.09
N GLN A 381 -27.28 -1.73 -1.19
CA GLN A 381 -27.89 -2.46 -0.08
C GLN A 381 -26.85 -2.92 0.96
N GLU A 382 -27.30 -3.32 2.15
CA GLU A 382 -26.43 -3.85 3.21
C GLU A 382 -25.65 -5.10 2.81
N ASN A 383 -26.16 -5.86 1.84
CA ASN A 383 -25.51 -7.05 1.30
C ASN A 383 -24.38 -6.73 0.30
N TYR A 384 -24.20 -5.46 -0.08
CA TYR A 384 -23.13 -5.08 -1.00
C TYR A 384 -21.76 -5.37 -0.38
N PRO A 385 -20.84 -6.04 -1.10
CA PRO A 385 -19.58 -6.51 -0.51
C PRO A 385 -18.77 -5.42 0.20
N LEU A 386 -18.70 -4.21 -0.37
CA LEU A 386 -17.95 -3.12 0.28
C LEU A 386 -18.62 -2.58 1.54
N VAL A 387 -19.96 -2.58 1.60
CA VAL A 387 -20.69 -2.19 2.81
C VAL A 387 -20.39 -3.18 3.94
N GLN A 388 -20.34 -4.48 3.63
CA GLN A 388 -19.97 -5.53 4.58
C GLN A 388 -18.50 -5.43 5.00
N LEU A 389 -17.59 -5.21 4.05
CA LEU A 389 -16.15 -5.02 4.31
C LEU A 389 -15.92 -3.89 5.32
N LEU A 390 -16.46 -2.70 5.03
CA LEU A 390 -16.26 -1.52 5.88
C LEU A 390 -16.99 -1.67 7.22
N GLY A 391 -18.15 -2.31 7.23
CA GLY A 391 -18.89 -2.62 8.46
C GLY A 391 -18.14 -3.59 9.36
N ALA A 392 -17.45 -4.58 8.79
CA ALA A 392 -16.61 -5.50 9.53
C ALA A 392 -15.36 -4.79 10.07
N LEU A 393 -14.65 -4.05 9.21
CA LEU A 393 -13.44 -3.31 9.61
C LEU A 393 -13.72 -2.29 10.73
N ALA A 394 -14.85 -1.57 10.68
CA ALA A 394 -15.26 -0.63 11.72
C ALA A 394 -15.52 -1.29 13.10
N LYS A 395 -15.75 -2.61 13.15
CA LYS A 395 -16.01 -3.37 14.38
C LYS A 395 -14.78 -4.11 14.91
N VAL A 396 -13.69 -4.18 14.14
CA VAL A 396 -12.47 -4.87 14.54
C VAL A 396 -11.78 -4.08 15.65
N GLU A 397 -11.42 -4.77 16.73
CA GLU A 397 -10.64 -4.20 17.83
C GLU A 397 -9.29 -3.66 17.33
N ASN A 398 -8.81 -2.56 17.92
CA ASN A 398 -7.58 -1.89 17.48
C ASN A 398 -6.36 -2.84 17.46
N GLU A 399 -6.25 -3.73 18.45
CA GLU A 399 -5.17 -4.73 18.54
C GLU A 399 -5.19 -5.74 17.38
N ALA A 400 -6.38 -6.05 16.86
CA ALA A 400 -6.57 -6.98 15.75
C ALA A 400 -6.60 -6.28 14.37
N MET A 401 -6.61 -4.95 14.34
CA MET A 401 -6.79 -4.17 13.12
C MET A 401 -5.67 -4.41 12.10
N LEU A 402 -4.41 -4.26 12.51
CA LEU A 402 -3.26 -4.40 11.59
C LEU A 402 -3.24 -5.79 10.93
N ARG A 403 -3.52 -6.82 11.72
CA ARG A 403 -3.63 -8.19 11.24
C ARG A 403 -4.81 -8.37 10.27
N THR A 404 -5.95 -7.78 10.57
CA THR A 404 -7.13 -7.87 9.71
C THR A 404 -6.89 -7.16 8.37
N LEU A 405 -6.20 -6.01 8.38
CA LEU A 405 -5.74 -5.33 7.16
C LEU A 405 -4.77 -6.20 6.36
N GLN A 406 -3.82 -6.86 7.03
CA GLN A 406 -2.88 -7.79 6.38
C GLN A 406 -3.61 -8.93 5.66
N ILE A 407 -4.57 -9.58 6.34
CA ILE A 407 -5.39 -10.66 5.79
C ILE A 407 -6.21 -10.18 4.57
N GLY A 408 -6.87 -9.02 4.70
CA GLY A 408 -7.65 -8.42 3.62
C GLY A 408 -6.79 -8.04 2.40
N TYR A 409 -5.60 -7.49 2.62
CA TYR A 409 -4.66 -7.15 1.56
C TYR A 409 -4.18 -8.41 0.84
N LEU A 410 -3.72 -9.42 1.57
CA LEU A 410 -3.26 -10.68 0.99
C LEU A 410 -4.37 -11.36 0.16
N LYS A 411 -5.62 -11.34 0.66
CA LYS A 411 -6.77 -11.85 -0.08
C LYS A 411 -7.10 -11.04 -1.34
N SER A 412 -6.88 -9.73 -1.31
CA SER A 412 -7.08 -8.86 -2.48
C SER A 412 -6.09 -9.22 -3.58
N ILE A 413 -4.82 -9.42 -3.24
CA ILE A 413 -3.78 -9.86 -4.17
C ILE A 413 -4.18 -11.18 -4.82
N HIS A 414 -4.52 -12.19 -4.00
CA HIS A 414 -4.93 -13.50 -4.49
C HIS A 414 -6.19 -13.43 -5.37
N SER A 415 -7.16 -12.59 -5.02
CA SER A 415 -8.40 -12.47 -5.79
C SER A 415 -8.14 -11.78 -7.14
N LEU A 416 -7.34 -10.71 -7.16
CA LEU A 416 -6.97 -10.01 -8.40
C LEU A 416 -6.09 -10.86 -9.31
N LYS A 417 -5.13 -11.61 -8.75
CA LYS A 417 -4.30 -12.59 -9.49
C LYS A 417 -5.13 -13.54 -10.33
N SER A 418 -6.25 -14.02 -9.78
CA SER A 418 -7.14 -14.97 -10.49
C SER A 418 -7.75 -14.40 -11.79
N PHE A 419 -7.74 -13.08 -11.96
CA PHE A 419 -8.21 -12.37 -13.15
C PHE A 419 -7.09 -11.72 -13.97
N LEU A 420 -6.03 -11.23 -13.32
CA LEU A 420 -5.00 -10.39 -13.96
C LEU A 420 -3.77 -11.15 -14.47
N ARG A 421 -3.63 -12.46 -14.18
CA ARG A 421 -2.35 -13.20 -14.22
C ARG A 421 -1.42 -12.75 -13.09
N GLY A 422 -0.44 -13.59 -12.74
CA GLY A 422 0.51 -13.29 -11.66
C GLY A 422 1.53 -12.21 -12.02
N ASP A 423 2.07 -12.29 -13.23
CA ASP A 423 3.07 -11.40 -13.79
C ASP A 423 2.55 -10.01 -14.19
N HIS A 424 1.30 -9.70 -13.85
CA HIS A 424 0.67 -8.41 -14.17
C HIS A 424 1.21 -7.29 -13.28
N ALA A 425 1.44 -6.11 -13.87
CA ALA A 425 2.01 -4.94 -13.19
C ALA A 425 1.34 -4.62 -11.84
N VAL A 426 0.01 -4.57 -11.82
CA VAL A 426 -0.78 -4.34 -10.59
C VAL A 426 -0.54 -5.41 -9.51
N VAL A 427 -0.49 -6.70 -9.88
CA VAL A 427 -0.30 -7.80 -8.91
C VAL A 427 1.11 -7.76 -8.34
N LEU A 428 2.13 -7.60 -9.18
CA LEU A 428 3.51 -7.42 -8.74
C LEU A 428 3.64 -6.19 -7.83
N SER A 429 3.02 -5.06 -8.19
CA SER A 429 3.02 -3.85 -7.37
C SER A 429 2.40 -4.07 -5.99
N MET A 430 1.29 -4.79 -5.93
CA MET A 430 0.65 -5.11 -4.65
C MET A 430 1.52 -6.06 -3.82
N TRP A 431 2.18 -7.06 -4.43
CA TRP A 431 3.15 -7.90 -3.75
C TRP A 431 4.32 -7.10 -3.18
N SER A 432 4.92 -6.20 -3.96
CA SER A 432 6.03 -5.37 -3.50
C SER A 432 5.64 -4.49 -2.31
N ASN A 433 4.43 -3.93 -2.34
CA ASN A 433 3.92 -3.14 -1.21
C ASN A 433 3.62 -4.02 0.01
N TYR A 434 3.02 -5.19 -0.19
CA TYR A 434 2.74 -6.12 0.89
C TYR A 434 4.02 -6.59 1.59
N ILE A 435 5.03 -7.01 0.82
CA ILE A 435 6.30 -7.53 1.36
C ILE A 435 7.02 -6.44 2.17
N LYS A 436 7.03 -5.19 1.72
CA LYS A 436 7.60 -4.08 2.50
C LYS A 436 7.01 -3.95 3.91
N HIS A 437 5.73 -4.22 4.07
CA HIS A 437 5.04 -4.05 5.35
C HIS A 437 5.08 -5.29 6.24
N TRP A 438 5.11 -6.49 5.66
CA TRP A 438 4.93 -7.74 6.42
C TRP A 438 5.90 -8.87 6.05
N GLY A 439 6.84 -8.66 5.14
CA GLY A 439 7.59 -9.70 4.45
C GLY A 439 9.08 -9.77 4.75
N PHE A 440 9.53 -9.31 5.92
CA PHE A 440 10.96 -9.24 6.30
C PHE A 440 11.75 -10.55 6.10
N ASP A 441 11.09 -11.71 6.23
CA ASP A 441 11.71 -13.05 6.06
C ASP A 441 11.19 -13.84 4.84
N SER A 442 10.49 -13.18 3.91
CA SER A 442 9.93 -13.86 2.75
C SER A 442 11.02 -14.15 1.70
N LEU A 443 11.19 -15.43 1.36
CA LEU A 443 12.40 -16.02 0.77
C LEU A 443 12.43 -16.00 -0.77
N HIS A 444 11.70 -15.07 -1.39
CA HIS A 444 11.56 -14.96 -2.84
C HIS A 444 11.64 -13.55 -3.45
N PRO A 445 12.43 -12.59 -2.91
CA PRO A 445 12.57 -11.30 -3.59
C PRO A 445 13.15 -11.42 -5.01
N THR A 446 13.90 -12.48 -5.30
CA THR A 446 14.55 -12.73 -6.59
C THR A 446 13.56 -13.11 -7.71
N GLU A 447 12.57 -13.98 -7.47
CA GLU A 447 11.56 -14.29 -8.49
C GLU A 447 10.67 -13.07 -8.80
N LEU A 448 10.37 -12.27 -7.77
CA LEU A 448 9.63 -11.01 -7.94
C LEU A 448 10.43 -10.03 -8.81
N ALA A 449 11.73 -9.86 -8.54
CA ALA A 449 12.61 -9.04 -9.36
C ALA A 449 12.75 -9.55 -10.80
N ALA A 450 12.82 -10.88 -11.00
CA ALA A 450 12.84 -11.48 -12.33
C ALA A 450 11.56 -11.17 -13.12
N SER A 451 10.40 -11.26 -12.46
CA SER A 451 9.10 -10.93 -13.06
C SER A 451 9.02 -9.46 -13.48
N TYR A 452 9.50 -8.54 -12.63
CA TYR A 452 9.59 -7.12 -13.01
C TYR A 452 10.54 -6.86 -14.17
N ARG A 453 11.69 -7.54 -14.24
CA ARG A 453 12.66 -7.37 -15.33
C ARG A 453 12.05 -7.75 -16.68
N VAL A 454 11.34 -8.88 -16.74
CA VAL A 454 10.60 -9.30 -17.94
C VAL A 454 9.54 -8.25 -18.30
N LEU A 455 8.75 -7.82 -17.31
CA LEU A 455 7.68 -6.85 -17.52
C LEU A 455 8.21 -5.49 -18.01
N LEU A 456 9.32 -5.00 -17.46
CA LEU A 456 9.97 -3.75 -17.86
C LEU A 456 10.53 -3.84 -19.28
N THR A 457 11.17 -4.96 -19.61
CA THR A 457 11.72 -5.19 -20.96
C THR A 457 10.61 -5.15 -22.01
N GLU A 458 9.48 -5.80 -21.71
CA GLU A 458 8.31 -5.81 -22.58
C GLU A 458 7.65 -4.42 -22.70
N ALA A 459 7.54 -3.68 -21.60
CA ALA A 459 7.03 -2.31 -21.61
C ALA A 459 7.90 -1.39 -22.47
N ASP A 460 9.22 -1.45 -22.28
CA ASP A 460 10.19 -0.64 -23.03
C ASP A 460 10.16 -0.96 -24.52
N PHE A 461 10.04 -2.24 -24.88
CA PHE A 461 9.92 -2.67 -26.27
C PHE A 461 8.62 -2.18 -26.93
N ARG A 462 7.48 -2.32 -26.25
CA ARG A 462 6.16 -2.06 -26.87
C ARG A 462 5.73 -0.60 -26.82
N LEU A 463 6.08 0.12 -25.77
CA LEU A 463 5.54 1.44 -25.46
C LEU A 463 6.61 2.54 -25.50
N GLY A 464 7.88 2.15 -25.48
CA GLY A 464 9.02 3.07 -25.42
C GLY A 464 9.44 3.38 -23.99
N ARG A 465 10.76 3.57 -23.81
CA ARG A 465 11.42 3.71 -22.49
C ARG A 465 10.88 4.85 -21.63
N CYS A 466 10.48 5.96 -22.25
CA CYS A 466 9.99 7.15 -21.55
C CYS A 466 8.45 7.22 -21.51
N SER A 467 7.74 6.15 -21.89
CA SER A 467 6.30 6.09 -21.72
C SER A 467 5.92 6.07 -20.24
N ASN A 468 4.76 6.65 -19.90
CA ASN A 468 4.25 6.66 -18.52
C ASN A 468 4.17 5.24 -17.93
N LEU A 469 3.86 4.24 -18.74
CA LEU A 469 3.75 2.87 -18.27
C LEU A 469 5.11 2.22 -18.02
N SER A 470 6.11 2.43 -18.90
CA SER A 470 7.49 2.01 -18.64
C SER A 470 8.05 2.67 -17.37
N ILE A 471 7.80 3.97 -17.18
CA ILE A 471 8.20 4.69 -15.96
C ILE A 471 7.49 4.12 -14.73
N SER A 472 6.19 3.81 -14.83
CA SER A 472 5.45 3.15 -13.74
C SER A 472 6.05 1.79 -13.37
N VAL A 473 6.33 0.94 -14.36
CA VAL A 473 6.92 -0.39 -14.12
C VAL A 473 8.31 -0.27 -13.53
N LEU A 474 9.17 0.61 -14.06
CA LEU A 474 10.52 0.84 -13.52
C LEU A 474 10.47 1.42 -12.10
N HIS A 475 9.54 2.34 -11.80
CA HIS A 475 9.33 2.85 -10.46
C HIS A 475 8.94 1.73 -9.48
N GLN A 476 8.00 0.86 -9.86
CA GLN A 476 7.58 -0.28 -9.04
C GLN A 476 8.71 -1.30 -8.85
N PHE A 477 9.50 -1.54 -9.90
CA PHE A 477 10.65 -2.43 -9.82
C PHE A 477 11.73 -1.89 -8.89
N THR A 478 12.12 -0.63 -9.08
CA THR A 478 13.08 0.09 -8.21
C THR A 478 12.61 0.05 -6.75
N TYR A 479 11.31 0.29 -6.51
CA TYR A 479 10.71 0.21 -5.19
C TYR A 479 10.86 -1.18 -4.57
N SER A 480 10.59 -2.22 -5.36
CA SER A 480 10.70 -3.60 -4.90
C SER A 480 12.15 -3.97 -4.55
N VAL A 481 13.12 -3.61 -5.40
CA VAL A 481 14.53 -3.90 -5.13
C VAL A 481 15.02 -3.17 -3.88
N PHE A 482 14.71 -1.88 -3.78
CA PHE A 482 15.17 -1.06 -2.66
C PHE A 482 14.56 -1.51 -1.31
N TYR A 483 13.25 -1.71 -1.25
CA TYR A 483 12.57 -2.01 0.02
C TYR A 483 12.49 -3.49 0.35
N ASN A 484 12.52 -4.40 -0.62
CA ASN A 484 12.29 -5.83 -0.39
C ASN A 484 13.53 -6.70 -0.64
N LEU A 485 14.39 -6.35 -1.61
CA LEU A 485 15.62 -7.10 -1.89
C LEU A 485 16.80 -6.60 -1.04
N HIS A 486 16.81 -5.30 -0.72
CA HIS A 486 17.95 -4.64 -0.09
C HIS A 486 19.26 -4.82 -0.88
N ASP A 487 19.15 -4.90 -2.21
CA ASP A 487 20.29 -4.94 -3.13
C ASP A 487 20.64 -3.50 -3.54
N ASP A 488 21.61 -2.89 -2.84
CA ASP A 488 22.02 -1.50 -3.06
C ASP A 488 22.54 -1.27 -4.48
N ALA A 489 23.26 -2.23 -5.08
CA ALA A 489 23.84 -2.07 -6.40
C ALA A 489 22.73 -2.01 -7.47
N MET A 490 21.82 -2.98 -7.45
CA MET A 490 20.69 -3.01 -8.37
C MET A 490 19.72 -1.84 -8.11
N SER A 491 19.49 -1.47 -6.84
CA SER A 491 18.67 -0.31 -6.49
C SER A 491 19.24 0.98 -7.07
N PHE A 492 20.57 1.14 -7.01
CA PHE A 492 21.26 2.30 -7.57
C PHE A 492 21.11 2.38 -9.08
N GLU A 493 21.38 1.28 -9.79
CA GLU A 493 21.26 1.21 -11.26
C GLU A 493 19.84 1.58 -11.73
N LEU A 494 18.83 0.93 -11.14
CA LEU A 494 17.43 1.18 -11.49
C LEU A 494 16.98 2.59 -11.14
N ALA A 495 17.43 3.13 -10.00
CA ALA A 495 17.08 4.49 -9.60
C ALA A 495 17.73 5.56 -10.50
N ILE A 496 18.95 5.34 -11.01
CA ILE A 496 19.56 6.25 -11.98
C ILE A 496 18.80 6.23 -13.32
N ASP A 497 18.43 5.05 -13.84
CA ASP A 497 17.61 4.94 -15.06
C ASP A 497 16.23 5.60 -14.85
N LEU A 498 15.61 5.41 -13.68
CA LEU A 498 14.34 6.03 -13.34
C LEU A 498 14.43 7.55 -13.24
N LEU A 499 15.51 8.06 -12.64
CA LEU A 499 15.76 9.50 -12.52
C LEU A 499 15.89 10.13 -13.90
N GLN A 500 16.69 9.52 -14.79
CA GLN A 500 16.89 10.00 -16.15
C GLN A 500 15.58 10.04 -16.94
N ARG A 501 14.82 8.94 -16.97
CA ARG A 501 13.56 8.85 -17.72
C ARG A 501 12.51 9.83 -17.19
N SER A 502 12.36 9.94 -15.87
CA SER A 502 11.38 10.86 -15.27
C SER A 502 11.78 12.32 -15.47
N GLN A 503 13.07 12.65 -15.43
CA GLN A 503 13.57 14.00 -15.71
C GLN A 503 13.32 14.44 -17.15
N GLU A 504 13.49 13.55 -18.13
CA GLU A 504 13.22 13.83 -19.53
C GLU A 504 11.75 14.23 -19.73
N VAL A 505 10.82 13.45 -19.15
CA VAL A 505 9.38 13.74 -19.24
C VAL A 505 9.04 15.03 -18.49
N LEU A 506 9.55 15.22 -17.27
CA LEU A 506 9.29 16.42 -16.48
C LEU A 506 9.79 17.71 -17.15
N SER A 507 10.94 17.65 -17.84
CA SER A 507 11.50 18.80 -18.56
C SER A 507 10.60 19.28 -19.70
N SER A 508 9.76 18.39 -20.25
CA SER A 508 8.79 18.73 -21.29
C SER A 508 7.52 19.42 -20.79
N LEU A 509 7.23 19.38 -19.48
CA LEU A 509 5.95 19.81 -18.88
C LEU A 509 5.97 21.26 -18.33
N HIS A 510 6.94 22.09 -18.72
CA HIS A 510 7.11 23.46 -18.23
C HIS A 510 5.82 24.32 -18.36
N PRO A 511 5.42 25.16 -17.37
CA PRO A 511 6.03 25.46 -16.06
C PRO A 511 5.24 24.98 -14.80
N GLN A 512 4.12 24.28 -14.93
CA GLN A 512 3.26 23.93 -13.79
C GLN A 512 3.43 22.47 -13.37
N TRP A 513 4.24 22.25 -12.33
CA TRP A 513 4.57 20.93 -11.82
C TRP A 513 3.41 20.39 -10.96
N GLN A 514 2.66 19.45 -11.51
CA GLN A 514 1.61 18.74 -10.78
C GLN A 514 2.14 17.44 -10.19
N TRP A 515 1.65 17.07 -9.01
CA TRP A 515 1.96 15.76 -8.45
C TRP A 515 1.30 14.67 -9.30
N GLY A 516 2.15 13.85 -9.91
CA GLY A 516 1.78 12.77 -10.80
C GLY A 516 2.79 11.64 -10.72
N LEU A 517 2.67 10.67 -11.63
CA LEU A 517 3.54 9.49 -11.64
C LEU A 517 5.01 9.87 -11.87
N GLU A 518 5.26 10.81 -12.78
CA GLU A 518 6.60 11.24 -13.19
C GLU A 518 7.29 11.99 -12.04
N ALA A 519 6.57 12.91 -11.40
CA ALA A 519 7.05 13.61 -10.19
C ALA A 519 7.31 12.61 -9.05
N GLN A 520 6.41 11.65 -8.85
CA GLN A 520 6.58 10.59 -7.85
C GLN A 520 7.83 9.74 -8.15
N ALA A 521 8.02 9.34 -9.40
CA ALA A 521 9.16 8.55 -9.85
C ALA A 521 10.48 9.30 -9.65
N PHE A 522 10.53 10.57 -10.04
CA PHE A 522 11.70 11.43 -9.83
C PHE A 522 12.03 11.58 -8.35
N ALA A 523 11.04 11.93 -7.52
CA ALA A 523 11.21 12.07 -6.07
C ALA A 523 11.78 10.81 -5.42
N PHE A 524 11.21 9.66 -5.78
CA PHE A 524 11.63 8.37 -5.24
C PHE A 524 13.04 7.98 -5.71
N ALA A 525 13.34 8.15 -6.99
CA ALA A 525 14.66 7.89 -7.56
C ALA A 525 15.74 8.74 -6.90
N SER A 526 15.53 10.06 -6.77
CA SER A 526 16.46 10.97 -6.11
C SER A 526 16.74 10.53 -4.66
N LYS A 527 15.69 10.12 -3.94
CA LYS A 527 15.82 9.59 -2.58
C LYS A 527 16.68 8.33 -2.52
N VAL A 528 16.40 7.34 -3.37
CA VAL A 528 17.15 6.07 -3.38
C VAL A 528 18.63 6.32 -3.68
N VAL A 529 18.93 7.08 -4.73
CA VAL A 529 20.29 7.46 -5.10
C VAL A 529 21.00 8.20 -3.96
N ALA A 530 20.31 9.16 -3.32
CA ALA A 530 20.88 9.91 -2.22
C ALA A 530 21.19 9.04 -0.99
N LEU A 531 20.30 8.13 -0.62
CA LEU A 531 20.51 7.22 0.52
C LEU A 531 21.71 6.29 0.27
N ILE A 532 21.85 5.75 -0.94
CA ILE A 532 22.96 4.86 -1.29
C ILE A 532 24.29 5.63 -1.27
N TYR A 533 24.37 6.83 -1.85
CA TYR A 533 25.56 7.68 -1.72
C TYR A 533 25.89 8.03 -0.26
N GLY A 534 24.85 8.29 0.54
CA GLY A 534 24.98 8.54 1.97
C GLY A 534 25.61 7.36 2.72
N ASN A 535 25.17 6.14 2.42
CA ASN A 535 25.70 4.91 3.00
C ASN A 535 27.15 4.63 2.55
N GLN A 536 27.51 5.02 1.33
CA GLN A 536 28.88 4.93 0.81
C GLN A 536 29.80 6.07 1.32
N GLY A 537 29.30 6.97 2.18
CA GLY A 537 30.07 8.10 2.72
C GLY A 537 30.16 9.31 1.79
N SER A 538 29.56 9.29 0.60
CA SER A 538 29.54 10.42 -0.33
C SER A 538 28.43 11.43 0.00
N ARG A 539 28.59 12.11 1.14
CA ARG A 539 27.59 13.04 1.71
C ARG A 539 27.22 14.17 0.74
N VAL A 540 28.19 14.75 0.05
CA VAL A 540 27.96 15.85 -0.91
C VAL A 540 27.05 15.40 -2.06
N LYS A 541 27.30 14.21 -2.62
CA LYS A 541 26.44 13.66 -3.68
C LYS A 541 25.03 13.38 -3.14
N ALA A 542 24.92 12.79 -1.95
CA ALA A 542 23.63 12.55 -1.31
C ALA A 542 22.83 13.84 -1.11
N GLN A 543 23.46 14.90 -0.57
CA GLN A 543 22.82 16.20 -0.41
C GLN A 543 22.38 16.80 -1.76
N LYS A 544 23.20 16.66 -2.81
CA LYS A 544 22.88 17.18 -4.16
C LYS A 544 21.55 16.64 -4.65
N TYR A 545 21.36 15.31 -4.66
CA TYR A 545 20.13 14.70 -5.18
C TYR A 545 18.89 15.08 -4.36
N TYR A 546 18.99 15.15 -3.03
CA TYR A 546 17.88 15.65 -2.21
C TYR A 546 17.57 17.12 -2.49
N LYS A 547 18.58 17.99 -2.50
CA LYS A 547 18.39 19.44 -2.71
C LYS A 547 17.78 19.74 -4.08
N GLU A 548 18.21 19.02 -5.12
CA GLU A 548 17.64 19.14 -6.47
C GLU A 548 16.15 18.78 -6.47
N ALA A 549 15.76 17.62 -5.93
CA ALA A 549 14.36 17.22 -5.84
C ALA A 549 13.51 18.16 -4.97
N ILE A 550 14.03 18.64 -3.84
CA ILE A 550 13.35 19.62 -2.98
C ILE A 550 13.08 20.91 -3.76
N SER A 551 14.10 21.49 -4.39
CA SER A 551 13.98 22.73 -5.17
C SER A 551 13.00 22.62 -6.35
N LEU A 552 12.86 21.41 -6.90
CA LEU A 552 11.94 21.10 -7.97
C LEU A 552 10.49 21.16 -7.48
N PHE A 553 10.20 20.46 -6.38
CA PHE A 553 8.85 20.31 -5.87
C PHE A 553 8.35 21.48 -5.02
N GLU A 554 9.22 22.31 -4.47
CA GLU A 554 8.85 23.58 -3.82
C GLU A 554 8.09 24.52 -4.76
N ARG A 555 8.34 24.42 -6.08
CA ARG A 555 7.69 25.23 -7.12
C ARG A 555 6.41 24.60 -7.68
N GLY A 556 6.06 23.39 -7.24
CA GLY A 556 4.90 22.65 -7.74
C GLY A 556 3.60 22.97 -7.02
N ASP A 557 2.59 22.15 -7.30
CA ASP A 557 1.32 22.17 -6.60
C ASP A 557 1.48 21.85 -5.09
N ARG A 558 0.36 21.88 -4.38
CA ARG A 558 0.35 21.64 -2.93
C ARG A 558 0.90 20.27 -2.54
N GLU A 559 0.65 19.25 -3.34
CA GLU A 559 1.12 17.90 -3.04
C GLU A 559 2.64 17.81 -3.29
N CYS A 560 3.15 18.36 -4.40
CA CYS A 560 4.58 18.53 -4.65
C CYS A 560 5.28 19.19 -3.45
N ARG A 561 4.78 20.33 -2.95
CA ARG A 561 5.37 21.01 -1.80
C ARG A 561 5.32 20.17 -0.51
N THR A 562 4.26 19.41 -0.30
CA THR A 562 4.17 18.45 0.83
C THR A 562 5.26 17.37 0.71
N ARG A 563 5.59 16.94 -0.51
CA ARG A 563 6.64 15.96 -0.79
C ARG A 563 8.04 16.56 -0.69
N ALA A 564 8.21 17.84 -1.04
CA ALA A 564 9.44 18.58 -0.75
C ALA A 564 9.73 18.63 0.76
N LEU A 565 8.70 18.92 1.59
CA LEU A 565 8.82 18.91 3.04
C LEU A 565 9.21 17.52 3.60
N MET A 566 8.65 16.45 3.02
CA MET A 566 9.03 15.07 3.36
C MET A 566 10.51 14.81 3.05
N LEU A 567 10.97 15.11 1.83
CA LEU A 567 12.36 14.90 1.40
C LEU A 567 13.34 15.73 2.24
N ALA A 568 12.99 16.98 2.53
CA ALA A 568 13.79 17.85 3.37
C ALA A 568 13.95 17.28 4.79
N ASN A 569 12.89 16.71 5.37
CA ASN A 569 12.96 16.04 6.66
C ASN A 569 13.91 14.83 6.66
N GLU A 570 13.84 14.01 5.61
CA GLU A 570 14.73 12.85 5.46
C GLU A 570 16.19 13.30 5.32
N LEU A 571 16.45 14.36 4.55
CA LEU A 571 17.78 14.96 4.45
C LEU A 571 18.27 15.50 5.79
N THR A 572 17.43 16.19 6.57
CA THR A 572 17.78 16.64 7.93
C THR A 572 18.20 15.47 8.80
N HIS A 573 17.46 14.35 8.78
CA HIS A 573 17.81 13.15 9.53
C HIS A 573 19.15 12.55 9.09
N CYS A 574 19.40 12.47 7.77
CA CYS A 574 20.68 12.04 7.23
C CYS A 574 21.84 12.95 7.70
N MET A 575 21.67 14.28 7.63
CA MET A 575 22.66 15.25 8.07
C MET A 575 22.98 15.12 9.56
N THR A 576 21.96 14.95 10.41
CA THR A 576 22.16 14.67 11.84
C THR A 576 22.96 13.39 12.06
N ARG A 577 22.64 12.31 11.33
CA ARG A 577 23.41 11.04 11.38
C ARG A 577 24.86 11.22 10.92
N TRP A 578 25.13 12.15 10.01
CA TRP A 578 26.47 12.48 9.54
C TRP A 578 27.22 13.48 10.43
N HIS A 579 26.64 13.90 11.55
CA HIS A 579 27.16 14.94 12.45
C HIS A 579 27.25 16.34 11.81
N ASP A 580 26.43 16.62 10.79
CA ASP A 580 26.32 17.92 10.13
C ASP A 580 25.16 18.72 10.71
N VAL A 581 25.28 19.07 12.00
CA VAL A 581 24.17 19.63 12.80
C VAL A 581 23.78 21.04 12.35
N ASP A 582 24.74 21.85 11.91
CA ASP A 582 24.46 23.23 11.50
C ASP A 582 23.73 23.30 10.16
N ASP A 583 24.10 22.46 9.18
CA ASP A 583 23.33 22.34 7.94
C ASP A 583 21.94 21.74 8.18
N ALA A 584 21.83 20.78 9.08
CA ALA A 584 20.54 20.23 9.48
C ALA A 584 19.61 21.31 10.07
N LYS A 585 20.13 22.19 10.94
CA LYS A 585 19.39 23.34 11.49
C LYS A 585 19.01 24.36 10.43
N ARG A 586 19.93 24.70 9.52
CA ARG A 586 19.66 25.62 8.40
C ARG A 586 18.55 25.08 7.49
N LEU A 587 18.61 23.80 7.14
CA LEU A 587 17.59 23.15 6.33
C LEU A 587 16.24 23.11 7.06
N HIS A 588 16.24 22.82 8.35
CA HIS A 588 15.02 22.83 9.17
C HIS A 588 14.37 24.22 9.22
N TRP A 589 15.17 25.28 9.37
CA TRP A 589 14.66 26.65 9.31
C TRP A 589 14.00 26.97 7.96
N ASN A 590 14.63 26.57 6.84
CA ASN A 590 14.04 26.74 5.51
C ASN A 590 12.74 25.94 5.36
N GLN A 591 12.61 24.76 5.98
CA GLN A 591 11.36 23.99 5.97
C GLN A 591 10.22 24.77 6.66
N CYS A 592 10.49 25.44 7.77
CA CYS A 592 9.49 26.27 8.46
C CYS A 592 9.01 27.43 7.56
N LEU A 593 9.91 28.00 6.76
CA LEU A 593 9.56 29.04 5.78
C LEU A 593 8.70 28.47 4.63
N VAL A 594 9.03 27.29 4.10
CA VAL A 594 8.19 26.65 3.07
C VAL A 594 6.80 26.31 3.63
N ALA A 595 6.73 25.84 4.87
CA ALA A 595 5.46 25.57 5.55
C ALA A 595 4.60 26.82 5.74
N SER A 596 5.21 27.99 6.01
CA SER A 596 4.45 29.25 6.07
C SER A 596 3.88 29.66 4.72
N THR A 597 4.60 29.45 3.60
CA THR A 597 4.08 29.74 2.26
C THR A 597 2.89 28.86 1.86
N LEU A 598 2.80 27.63 2.39
CA LEU A 598 1.62 26.79 2.22
C LEU A 598 0.37 27.43 2.83
N SER A 599 0.52 28.22 3.91
CA SER A 599 -0.57 28.90 4.61
C SER A 599 -1.12 30.09 3.85
N GLU A 600 -0.27 30.82 3.13
CA GLU A 600 -0.67 32.02 2.38
C GLU A 600 -1.56 31.67 1.17
N GLN A 601 -1.22 30.61 0.43
CA GLN A 601 -2.00 30.18 -0.73
C GLN A 601 -3.38 29.61 -0.38
N ALA A 602 -3.54 29.06 0.83
CA ALA A 602 -4.84 28.59 1.30
C ALA A 602 -5.83 29.74 1.51
N ASN A 603 -5.35 30.94 1.84
CA ASN A 603 -6.20 32.10 2.09
C ASN A 603 -6.57 32.83 0.79
N THR A 604 -5.70 32.84 -0.22
CA THR A 604 -5.97 33.56 -1.49
C THR A 604 -6.95 32.82 -2.39
N GLY A 605 -7.02 31.48 -2.32
CA GLY A 605 -7.95 30.69 -3.14
C GLY A 605 -9.41 30.72 -2.69
N GLN A 606 -9.70 31.12 -1.44
CA GLN A 606 -11.07 31.13 -0.91
C GLN A 606 -11.87 32.41 -1.23
N GLY A 607 -11.27 33.39 -1.90
CA GLY A 607 -11.92 34.67 -2.21
C GLY A 607 -12.55 34.79 -3.61
N THR A 608 -12.45 33.74 -4.44
CA THR A 608 -12.81 33.82 -5.88
C THR A 608 -13.72 32.69 -6.39
N GLU A 609 -14.16 31.77 -5.53
CA GLU A 609 -15.26 30.82 -5.79
C GLU A 609 -16.48 31.21 -4.96
#